data_AF-A0A956JGM8-F1
#
_entry.id   AF-A0A956JGM8-F1
#
_cell.length_a   1.000
_cell.length_b   1.000
_cell.length_c   1.000
_cell.angle_alpha   90.00
_cell.angle_beta   90.00
_cell.angle_gamma   90.00
#
_symmetry.space_group_name_H-M   'P 1'
#
loop_
_entity.id
_entity.type
_entity.pdbx_description
1 polymer ?
#
loop_
_entity_poly.entity_id
_entity_poly.type
_entity_poly.pdbx_seq_one_letter_code
_entity_poly.pdbx_strand_id
1 'polypeptide(L)' 'DNWSVDDTANCISLLKGELFPKVNQFGYGQVESPYGSGQFIKDLRAAFAQEEVLVCSEIKGREEIMDSIREFLRRGR' A
#
# COMPACT_ATOMS: atom_id res chain seq x y z
N ASP A 1 -5.36 -14.51 -7.40
CA ASP A 1 -4.52 -13.38 -6.96
C ASP A 1 -3.75 -12.88 -8.17
N ASN A 2 -3.70 -11.57 -8.41
CA ASN A 2 -3.01 -10.97 -9.57
C ASN A 2 -1.62 -10.45 -9.14
N TRP A 3 -0.75 -11.36 -8.71
CA TRP A 3 0.55 -11.03 -8.14
C TRP A 3 1.65 -11.92 -8.74
N SER A 4 2.79 -11.32 -9.07
CA SER A 4 4.02 -12.02 -9.42
C SER A 4 5.20 -11.37 -8.68
N VAL A 5 6.26 -12.15 -8.48
CA VAL A 5 7.48 -11.67 -7.81
C VAL A 5 8.19 -10.60 -8.64
N ASP A 6 8.22 -10.78 -9.96
CA ASP A 6 8.88 -9.84 -10.88
C ASP A 6 8.15 -8.49 -10.90
N ASP A 7 6.81 -8.50 -10.93
CA ASP A 7 6.02 -7.26 -10.85
C ASP A 7 6.23 -6.54 -9.52
N THR A 8 6.40 -7.29 -8.42
CA THR A 8 6.66 -6.72 -7.10
C THR A 8 8.00 -5.99 -7.05
N ALA A 9 9.05 -6.62 -7.56
CA ALA A 9 10.38 -6.01 -7.63
C ALA A 9 10.37 -4.73 -8.48
N ASN A 10 9.69 -4.78 -9.62
CA ASN A 10 9.52 -3.62 -10.50
C ASN A 10 8.76 -2.48 -9.81
N CYS A 11 7.65 -2.78 -9.14
CA CYS A 11 6.87 -1.80 -8.38
C CYS A 11 7.69 -1.15 -7.27
N ILE A 12 8.45 -1.94 -6.49
CA ILE A 12 9.31 -1.41 -5.42
C ILE A 12 10.37 -0.44 -6.00
N SER A 13 10.98 -0.81 -7.13
CA SER A 13 11.95 0.05 -7.82
C SER A 13 11.34 1.38 -8.27
N LEU A 14 10.17 1.32 -8.92
CA LEU A 14 9.43 2.50 -9.38
C LEU A 14 9.00 3.40 -8.23
N LEU A 15 8.48 2.82 -7.14
CA LEU A 15 8.04 3.58 -5.98
C LEU A 15 9.20 4.36 -5.37
N LYS A 16 10.34 3.70 -5.16
CA LYS A 16 11.52 4.29 -4.54
C LYS A 16 12.22 5.33 -5.43
N GLY A 17 12.40 5.01 -6.72
CA GLY A 17 13.19 5.84 -7.63
C GLY A 17 12.41 7.01 -8.23
N GLU A 18 11.10 6.83 -8.45
CA GLU A 18 10.33 7.76 -9.28
C GLU A 18 9.15 8.41 -8.56
N LEU A 19 8.39 7.64 -7.77
CA LEU A 19 7.14 8.15 -7.19
C LEU A 19 7.37 8.86 -5.85
N PHE A 20 7.99 8.21 -4.86
CA PHE A 20 8.18 8.80 -3.53
C PHE A 20 8.90 10.15 -3.54
N PRO A 21 9.92 10.40 -4.39
CA PRO A 21 10.55 11.72 -4.47
C PRO A 21 9.64 12.83 -5.02
N LYS A 22 8.53 12.49 -5.69
CA LYS A 22 7.66 13.42 -6.41
C LYS A 22 6.28 13.58 -5.78
N VAL A 23 5.97 12.80 -4.73
CA VAL A 23 4.68 12.86 -4.04
C VAL A 23 4.90 13.10 -2.55
N ASN A 24 3.94 13.78 -1.94
CA ASN A 24 3.83 13.97 -0.50
C ASN A 24 3.29 12.73 0.22
N GLN A 25 2.50 11.90 -0.48
CA GLN A 25 1.97 10.64 0.03
C GLN A 25 1.68 9.65 -1.10
N PHE A 26 1.92 8.36 -0.84
CA PHE A 26 1.46 7.25 -1.65
C PHE A 26 0.58 6.30 -0.80
N GLY A 27 -0.68 6.11 -1.20
CA GLY A 27 -1.63 5.26 -0.49
C GLY A 27 -1.87 3.92 -1.20
N TYR A 28 -1.82 2.82 -0.45
CA TYR A 28 -2.17 1.48 -0.93
C TYR A 28 -3.24 0.84 -0.04
N GLY A 29 -4.40 0.51 -0.60
CA GLY A 29 -5.51 -0.16 0.09
C GLY A 29 -5.65 -1.61 -0.35
N GLN A 30 -5.45 -2.57 0.54
CA GLN A 30 -5.69 -3.99 0.27
C GLN A 30 -7.08 -4.37 0.73
N VAL A 31 -7.96 -4.76 -0.20
CA VAL A 31 -9.21 -5.43 0.17
C VAL A 31 -8.89 -6.88 0.54
N GLU A 32 -9.35 -7.33 1.70
CA GLU A 32 -9.19 -8.72 2.12
C GLU A 32 -9.98 -9.64 1.18
N SER A 33 -9.33 -10.68 0.70
CA SER A 33 -9.97 -11.70 -0.10
C SER A 33 -10.39 -12.88 0.80
N PRO A 34 -11.32 -13.75 0.37
CA PRO A 34 -11.61 -15.00 1.08
C PRO A 34 -10.39 -15.90 1.32
N TYR A 35 -9.29 -15.67 0.60
CA TYR A 35 -8.05 -16.41 0.68
C TYR A 35 -6.97 -15.71 1.53
N GLY A 36 -7.34 -14.61 2.22
CA GLY A 36 -6.47 -13.80 3.06
C GLY A 36 -6.01 -12.49 2.41
N SER A 37 -5.13 -11.78 3.12
CA SER A 37 -4.51 -10.54 2.64
C SER A 37 -3.43 -10.83 1.59
N GLY A 38 -3.46 -10.06 0.49
CA GLY A 38 -2.55 -10.22 -0.64
C GLY A 38 -1.08 -10.07 -0.25
N GLN A 39 -0.19 -10.78 -0.93
CA GLN A 39 1.26 -10.78 -0.63
C GLN A 39 1.88 -9.38 -0.80
N PHE A 40 1.40 -8.61 -1.78
CA PHE A 40 1.98 -7.31 -2.13
C PHE A 40 1.95 -6.29 -0.97
N ILE A 41 0.90 -6.22 -0.15
CA ILE A 41 0.89 -5.27 0.99
C ILE A 41 1.96 -5.61 2.04
N LYS A 42 2.26 -6.91 2.19
CA LYS A 42 3.30 -7.37 3.11
C LYS A 42 4.67 -7.01 2.56
N ASP A 43 4.86 -7.18 1.25
CA ASP A 43 6.10 -6.82 0.57
C ASP A 43 6.35 -5.30 0.63
N LEU A 44 5.31 -4.48 0.41
CA LEU A 44 5.39 -3.03 0.56
C LEU A 44 5.80 -2.62 1.99
N ARG A 45 5.14 -3.17 3.01
CA ARG A 45 5.48 -2.88 4.42
C ARG A 45 6.89 -3.33 4.78
N ALA A 46 7.35 -4.47 4.26
CA ALA A 46 8.71 -4.97 4.50
C ALA A 46 9.76 -4.11 3.81
N ALA A 47 9.56 -3.74 2.54
CA ALA A 47 10.50 -2.95 1.75
C ALA A 47 10.60 -1.49 2.24
N PHE A 48 9.52 -0.95 2.81
CA PHE A 48 9.37 0.48 3.09
C PHE A 48 8.96 0.77 4.55
N ALA A 49 9.39 -0.07 5.50
CA ALA A 49 9.01 0.06 6.91
C ALA A 49 9.31 1.42 7.55
N GLN A 50 10.25 2.18 7.00
CA GLN A 50 10.66 3.51 7.47
C GLN A 50 10.24 4.64 6.52
N GLU A 51 9.58 4.32 5.40
CA GLU A 51 9.19 5.33 4.42
C GLU A 51 7.90 6.02 4.86
N GLU A 52 8.03 7.26 5.31
CA GLU A 52 6.89 8.02 5.79
C GLU A 52 5.90 8.36 4.68
N VAL A 53 6.35 8.49 3.43
CA VAL A 53 5.46 8.79 2.29
C VAL A 53 4.45 7.67 2.03
N LEU A 54 4.74 6.43 2.43
CA LEU A 54 3.86 5.28 2.23
C LEU A 54 2.80 5.15 3.34
N VAL A 55 1.53 5.01 2.93
CA VAL A 55 0.41 4.66 3.81
C VAL A 55 -0.27 3.41 3.27
N CYS A 56 -0.31 2.34 4.08
CA CYS A 56 -0.95 1.07 3.72
C CYS A 56 -2.15 0.80 4.63
N SER A 57 -3.30 0.53 4.03
CA SER A 57 -4.55 0.23 4.74
C SER A 57 -5.10 -1.13 4.30
N GLU A 58 -5.63 -1.93 5.24
CA GLU A 58 -6.32 -3.19 4.95
C GLU A 58 -7.82 -2.98 5.15
N ILE A 59 -8.63 -3.45 4.19
CA ILE A 59 -10.07 -3.27 4.13
C ILE A 59 -10.70 -4.65 4.16
N LYS A 60 -11.17 -5.08 5.33
CA LYS A 60 -11.75 -6.42 5.50
C LYS A 60 -13.15 -6.57 4.94
N GLY A 61 -13.83 -5.43 4.74
CA GLY A 61 -15.18 -5.40 4.22
C GLY A 61 -15.68 -3.99 4.03
N ARG A 62 -16.93 -3.88 3.56
CA ARG A 62 -17.55 -2.60 3.18
C ARG A 62 -17.52 -1.55 4.30
N GLU A 63 -17.71 -1.99 5.54
CA GLU A 63 -17.77 -1.10 6.70
C GLU A 63 -16.43 -0.38 6.95
N GLU A 64 -15.31 -1.00 6.59
CA GLU A 64 -13.96 -0.45 6.81
C GLU A 64 -13.50 0.52 5.71
N ILE A 65 -14.27 0.66 4.61
CA ILE A 65 -13.92 1.58 3.51
C ILE A 65 -13.78 3.01 4.05
N MET A 66 -14.69 3.45 4.91
CA MET A 66 -14.65 4.80 5.47
C MET A 66 -13.45 5.01 6.39
N ASP A 67 -13.03 3.98 7.12
CA ASP A 67 -11.84 4.05 7.97
C ASP A 67 -10.57 4.09 7.16
N SER A 68 -10.49 3.33 6.06
CA SER A 68 -9.37 3.36 5.13
C SER A 68 -9.21 4.72 4.45
N ILE A 69 -10.32 5.34 4.01
CA ILE A 69 -10.31 6.70 3.47
C ILE A 69 -9.80 7.69 4.52
N ARG A 70 -10.26 7.59 5.77
CA ARG A 70 -9.76 8.43 6.87
C ARG A 70 -8.27 8.21 7.10
N GLU A 71 -7.79 6.98 7.05
CA GLU A 71 -6.37 6.66 7.20
C GLU A 71 -5.51 7.35 6.12
N PHE A 72 -5.94 7.31 4.86
CA PHE A 72 -5.25 8.01 3.77
C PHE A 72 -5.30 9.54 3.90
N LEU A 73 -6.35 10.11 4.48
CA LEU A 73 -6.51 11.58 4.54
C LEU A 73 -6.06 12.19 5.87
N ARG A 74 -5.84 11.39 6.91
CA ARG A 74 -5.50 11.87 8.27
C ARG A 74 -4.15 12.55 8.37
N ARG A 75 -3.16 12.09 7.59
CA ARG A 75 -1.76 12.48 7.77
C ARG A 75 -1.42 13.83 7.15
N GLY A 76 -2.27 14.39 6.28
CA GLY A 76 -2.10 15.72 5.69
C GLY A 76 -0.64 16.05 5.39
N ARG A 77 0.04 15.16 4.66
CA ARG A 77 1.46 15.31 4.29
C ARG A 77 1.58 16.08 3.00
#